data_AF-A0A917TNN8-F1
#
_entry.id   AF-A0A917TNN8-F1
#
_cell.length_a   1.000
_cell.length_b   1.000
_cell.length_c   1.000
_cell.angle_alpha   90.00
_cell.angle_beta   90.00
_cell.angle_gamma   90.00
#
_symmetry.space_group_name_H-M   'P 1'
#
loop_
_entity.id
_entity.type
_entity.pdbx_description
1 polymer ?
#
loop_
_entity_poly.entity_id
_entity_poly.type
_entity_poly.pdbx_seq_one_letter_code
_entity_poly.pdbx_strand_id
1 'polypeptide(L)'
;MPEPLLDRALRAGRRLRANGEPRAHYVICGQDPLAYWVVRALRGGETQAGRLRITLIVPERRRSPGPDGRDLAGVEVIRADRLDEIAFRRAGLAGAEGLALLHQDDVGNMHAALCAQEVEPRLRLVVRMFNTGLANGVRQIFPDSAVLSDTSMAAPAFVAAALGEVAPTHFRHGGRTLYVARRDDVRPNEIVCGVADTRDPQQVLLLPTHGRDADVVLAEAAGRPAGAELAARRMARARRRRRPVAMVLRAVRSFATRKIGVAVILLLAVVGLLGGLYANAAHVSLADAVYLALVTTLTGQDPDTAKGAAEQIMQVVLNLAGLALIPLITAVVVDGVVNARLALHTGRILPERSGHVVVVGLGNIGTRVMAQLNDFGLEVVAIDKNPDARGAGLARRLGVPLVVGDAAQEETLRAASVATCQALVVVSTDDGANLRAALNGRTINDQLRVVLRLFDGDFAERVQRAFGIGTSRSVSYLAAPSFAAALLDRAVIATIPVGRHALLVTEVPVAAGSALDGQPLAAVNKTGSVRLLAHARAGQRYDWTPERRRVIVAGDRLTVMARRAGLNALLRKAAPPEPETPRGAPEPRETAE
;
A
#
# COMPACT_ATOMS: atom_id res chain seq x y z
N MET A 1 -4.61 16.87 31.04
CA MET A 1 -3.55 16.17 31.78
C MET A 1 -3.57 14.71 31.37
N PRO A 2 -2.50 14.14 30.80
CA PRO A 2 -2.48 12.74 30.42
C PRO A 2 -2.22 11.89 31.66
N GLU A 3 -3.11 10.93 31.91
CA GLU A 3 -2.99 9.90 32.94
C GLU A 3 -1.58 9.26 32.91
N PRO A 4 -0.91 9.03 34.05
CA PRO A 4 0.42 8.42 34.03
C PRO A 4 0.33 6.98 33.52
N LEU A 5 1.16 6.64 32.53
CA LEU A 5 1.34 5.29 31.98
C LEU A 5 1.58 4.19 33.04
N LEU A 6 1.98 4.58 34.26
CA LEU A 6 2.18 3.71 35.42
C LEU A 6 0.88 3.00 35.87
N ASP A 7 -0.27 3.70 35.80
CA ASP A 7 -1.57 3.15 36.24
C ASP A 7 -2.15 2.11 35.28
N ARG A 8 -1.63 2.04 34.04
CA ARG A 8 -2.05 1.03 33.05
C ARG A 8 -1.31 -0.29 33.24
N ALA A 9 0.00 -0.22 33.48
CA ALA A 9 0.80 -1.41 33.81
C ALA A 9 0.40 -2.07 35.14
N LEU A 10 -0.02 -1.27 36.14
CA LEU A 10 -0.51 -1.78 37.43
C LEU A 10 -1.90 -2.45 37.32
N ARG A 11 -2.77 -2.00 36.41
CA ARG A 11 -4.09 -2.61 36.17
C ARG A 11 -4.02 -4.05 35.62
N ALA A 12 -2.93 -4.40 34.94
CA ALA A 12 -2.70 -5.77 34.44
C ALA A 12 -2.38 -6.78 35.57
N GLY A 13 -1.91 -6.32 36.74
CA GLY A 13 -1.41 -7.20 37.80
C GLY A 13 -2.42 -7.65 38.85
N ARG A 14 -3.65 -7.13 38.86
CA ARG A 14 -4.65 -7.43 39.90
C ARG A 14 -6.06 -7.58 39.31
N ARG A 15 -6.39 -8.77 38.78
CA ARG A 15 -7.79 -9.17 38.58
C ARG A 15 -7.98 -10.60 39.10
N LEU A 16 -8.65 -10.72 40.24
CA LEU A 16 -9.27 -11.97 40.69
C LEU A 16 -10.35 -12.36 39.66
N ARG A 17 -10.32 -13.62 39.22
CA ARG A 17 -11.02 -14.09 38.02
C ARG A 17 -12.44 -14.54 38.34
N ALA A 18 -13.43 -13.99 37.65
CA ALA A 18 -14.83 -14.37 37.83
C ALA A 18 -15.15 -15.82 37.37
N ASN A 19 -14.35 -16.39 36.47
CA ASN A 19 -14.62 -17.70 35.84
C ASN A 19 -13.72 -18.86 36.34
N GLY A 20 -12.92 -18.66 37.40
CA GLY A 20 -12.07 -19.74 37.96
C GLY A 20 -10.92 -20.23 37.06
N GLU A 21 -10.76 -19.76 35.82
CA GLU A 21 -9.76 -20.27 34.88
C GLU A 21 -8.39 -19.55 34.90
N PRO A 22 -7.27 -20.31 34.99
CA PRO A 22 -5.88 -20.03 34.65
C PRO A 22 -5.42 -18.84 33.80
N ARG A 23 -6.16 -18.55 32.74
CA ARG A 23 -5.57 -18.10 31.47
C ARG A 23 -6.20 -16.78 31.02
N ALA A 24 -5.36 -15.86 30.59
CA ALA A 24 -5.78 -14.62 29.95
C ALA A 24 -6.57 -14.96 28.67
N HIS A 25 -7.78 -14.42 28.54
CA HIS A 25 -8.68 -14.72 27.43
C HIS A 25 -8.82 -13.54 26.49
N TYR A 26 -8.62 -13.79 25.19
CA TYR A 26 -8.76 -12.79 24.14
C TYR A 26 -9.76 -13.28 23.08
N VAL A 27 -10.68 -12.40 22.70
CA VAL A 27 -11.63 -12.65 21.63
C VAL A 27 -11.21 -11.86 20.39
N ILE A 28 -11.21 -12.49 19.23
CA ILE A 28 -10.80 -11.88 17.96
C ILE A 28 -11.94 -12.06 16.97
N CYS A 29 -12.42 -10.98 16.38
CA CYS A 29 -13.52 -10.98 15.43
C CYS A 29 -12.99 -10.53 14.07
N GLY A 30 -13.08 -11.41 13.07
CA GLY A 30 -12.62 -11.08 11.74
C GLY A 30 -12.75 -12.23 10.77
N GLN A 31 -13.12 -11.86 9.54
CA GLN A 31 -13.32 -12.80 8.43
C GLN A 31 -12.18 -12.81 7.42
N ASP A 32 -11.14 -11.99 7.64
CA ASP A 32 -10.08 -11.77 6.68
C ASP A 32 -8.72 -12.26 7.19
N PRO A 33 -7.70 -12.35 6.31
CA PRO A 33 -6.40 -12.88 6.69
C PRO A 33 -5.73 -12.14 7.87
N LEU A 34 -6.15 -10.90 8.17
CA LEU A 34 -5.58 -10.16 9.31
C LEU A 34 -5.93 -10.86 10.63
N ALA A 35 -7.17 -11.32 10.81
CA ALA A 35 -7.57 -12.03 12.04
C ALA A 35 -6.75 -13.29 12.24
N TYR A 36 -6.56 -14.08 11.18
CA TYR A 36 -5.70 -15.25 11.19
C TYR A 36 -4.25 -14.92 11.60
N TRP A 37 -3.65 -13.91 10.98
CA TRP A 37 -2.27 -13.52 11.29
C TRP A 37 -2.12 -12.91 12.67
N VAL A 38 -3.14 -12.22 13.20
CA VAL A 38 -3.18 -11.74 14.59
C VAL A 38 -3.19 -12.91 15.56
N VAL A 39 -4.04 -13.92 15.34
CA VAL A 39 -4.04 -15.14 16.16
C VAL A 39 -2.67 -15.83 16.10
N ARG A 40 -2.08 -16.00 14.91
CA ARG A 40 -0.71 -16.54 14.78
C ARG A 40 0.34 -15.69 15.47
N ALA A 41 0.24 -14.37 15.41
CA ALA A 41 1.17 -13.47 16.08
C ALA A 41 1.08 -13.58 17.61
N LEU A 42 -0.14 -13.76 18.15
CA LEU A 42 -0.40 -14.04 19.56
C LEU A 42 0.11 -15.42 19.99
N ARG A 43 0.05 -16.42 19.11
CA ARG A 43 0.49 -17.80 19.39
C ARG A 43 1.97 -18.07 19.20
N GLY A 44 2.64 -17.40 18.26
CA GLY A 44 3.95 -17.80 17.72
C GLY A 44 5.15 -17.64 18.66
N GLY A 45 5.00 -17.76 19.97
CA GLY A 45 6.11 -18.05 20.87
C GLY A 45 6.03 -19.52 21.26
N GLU A 46 7.03 -20.32 20.92
CA GLU A 46 7.16 -21.76 21.28
C GLU A 46 7.12 -22.06 22.80
N THR A 47 6.89 -21.04 23.64
CA THR A 47 6.70 -21.14 25.10
C THR A 47 5.33 -20.64 25.59
N GLN A 48 4.40 -20.29 24.69
CA GLN A 48 3.07 -19.76 25.03
C GLN A 48 1.92 -20.76 24.86
N ALA A 49 2.20 -21.99 24.41
CA ALA A 49 1.22 -23.03 24.05
C ALA A 49 0.23 -23.45 25.16
N GLY A 50 0.28 -22.85 26.35
CA GLY A 50 -0.66 -23.12 27.44
C GLY A 50 -1.03 -21.92 28.31
N ARG A 51 -0.82 -20.66 27.88
CA ARG A 51 -1.09 -19.47 28.73
C ARG A 51 -2.23 -18.55 28.28
N LEU A 52 -2.54 -18.50 26.98
CA LEU A 52 -3.61 -17.64 26.45
C LEU A 52 -4.77 -18.50 25.96
N ARG A 53 -5.98 -18.20 26.41
CA ARG A 53 -7.21 -18.68 25.78
C ARG A 53 -7.55 -17.72 24.64
N ILE A 54 -7.79 -18.24 23.44
CA ILE A 54 -8.12 -17.42 22.27
C ILE A 54 -9.41 -17.97 21.66
N THR A 55 -10.39 -17.09 21.48
CA THR A 55 -11.62 -17.39 20.75
C THR A 55 -11.68 -16.53 19.50
N LEU A 56 -11.84 -17.15 18.34
CA LEU A 56 -11.95 -16.50 17.04
C LEU A 56 -13.39 -16.55 16.55
N ILE A 57 -14.03 -15.40 16.36
CA ILE A 57 -15.36 -15.29 15.75
C ILE A 57 -15.19 -15.04 14.25
N VAL A 58 -15.73 -15.94 13.43
CA VAL A 58 -15.78 -15.85 11.97
C VAL A 58 -17.23 -15.90 11.47
N PRO A 59 -17.57 -15.32 10.31
CA PRO A 59 -18.92 -15.44 9.75
C PRO A 59 -19.23 -16.87 9.28
N GLU A 60 -20.52 -17.20 9.20
CA GLU A 60 -21.00 -18.51 8.71
C GLU A 60 -20.78 -18.64 7.21
N ARG A 61 -21.04 -17.57 6.46
CA ARG A 61 -20.86 -17.53 5.00
C ARG A 61 -19.51 -16.90 4.65
N ARG A 62 -18.57 -17.74 4.19
CA ARG A 62 -17.26 -17.26 3.71
C ARG A 62 -17.41 -16.44 2.44
N ARG A 63 -16.93 -15.19 2.47
CA ARG A 63 -16.81 -14.33 1.27
C ARG A 63 -15.38 -14.25 0.71
N SER A 64 -14.39 -14.86 1.37
CA SER A 64 -12.98 -14.83 0.98
C SER A 64 -12.32 -16.21 1.13
N PRO A 65 -11.46 -16.64 0.19
CA PRO A 65 -10.78 -17.96 0.21
C PRO A 65 -9.63 -18.06 1.25
N GLY A 66 -9.54 -17.15 2.22
CA GLY A 66 -8.45 -17.12 3.20
C GLY A 66 -8.52 -18.22 4.28
N PRO A 67 -7.46 -18.36 5.11
CA PRO A 67 -7.46 -19.30 6.23
C PRO A 67 -8.54 -18.91 7.26
N ASP A 68 -9.34 -19.87 7.75
CA ASP A 68 -10.44 -19.65 8.71
C ASP A 68 -10.09 -20.02 10.15
N GLY A 69 -8.81 -20.30 10.41
CA GLY A 69 -8.33 -20.65 11.74
C GLY A 69 -8.67 -22.06 12.19
N ARG A 70 -9.31 -22.92 11.39
CA ARG A 70 -9.51 -24.35 11.75
C ARG A 70 -8.19 -25.12 11.86
N ASP A 71 -7.16 -24.66 11.17
CA ASP A 71 -5.79 -25.15 11.26
C ASP A 71 -5.07 -24.71 12.56
N LEU A 72 -5.66 -23.78 13.32
CA LEU A 72 -5.05 -23.25 14.53
C LEU A 72 -5.40 -24.10 15.75
N ALA A 73 -4.57 -25.10 16.05
CA ALA A 73 -4.71 -25.94 17.25
C ALA A 73 -4.84 -25.11 18.55
N GLY A 74 -5.82 -25.42 19.41
CA GLY A 74 -6.00 -24.72 20.70
C GLY A 74 -6.66 -23.34 20.61
N VAL A 75 -7.31 -23.02 19.48
CA VAL A 75 -8.15 -21.82 19.30
C VAL A 75 -9.60 -22.27 19.19
N GLU A 76 -10.49 -21.66 19.97
CA GLU A 76 -11.93 -21.89 19.87
C GLU A 76 -12.49 -21.06 18.70
N VAL A 77 -13.13 -21.69 17.71
CA VAL A 77 -13.68 -20.97 16.54
C VAL A 77 -15.20 -20.97 16.60
N ILE A 78 -15.79 -19.78 16.63
CA ILE A 78 -17.23 -19.55 16.72
C ILE A 78 -17.72 -18.92 15.42
N ARG A 79 -18.85 -19.42 14.91
CA ARG A 79 -19.45 -18.89 13.68
C ARG A 79 -20.63 -17.99 13.95
N ALA A 80 -20.53 -16.72 13.59
CA ALA A 80 -21.61 -15.76 13.73
C ALA A 80 -21.53 -14.71 12.61
N ASP A 81 -22.62 -14.52 11.86
CA ASP A 81 -22.70 -13.50 10.82
C ASP A 81 -22.84 -12.08 11.40
N ARG A 82 -23.35 -11.95 12.63
CA ARG A 82 -23.49 -10.69 13.37
C ARG A 82 -22.66 -10.74 14.65
N LEU A 83 -22.03 -9.62 14.96
CA LEU A 83 -21.30 -9.41 16.21
C LEU A 83 -22.22 -8.70 17.21
N ASP A 84 -23.17 -9.45 17.75
CA ASP A 84 -24.11 -9.01 18.77
C ASP A 84 -23.77 -9.58 20.16
N GLU A 85 -24.54 -9.18 21.18
CA GLU A 85 -24.36 -9.65 22.55
C GLU A 85 -24.38 -11.18 22.66
N ILE A 86 -25.25 -11.87 21.89
CA ILE A 86 -25.38 -13.33 21.92
C ILE A 86 -24.09 -13.97 21.39
N ALA A 87 -23.57 -13.48 20.26
CA ALA A 87 -22.33 -13.96 19.69
C ALA A 87 -21.15 -13.76 20.66
N PHE A 88 -21.08 -12.60 21.34
CA PHE A 88 -20.04 -12.30 22.31
C PHE A 88 -20.13 -13.14 23.59
N ARG A 89 -21.32 -13.33 24.15
CA ARG A 89 -21.52 -14.21 25.31
C ARG A 89 -21.14 -15.65 24.99
N ARG A 90 -21.54 -16.16 23.81
CA ARG A 90 -21.14 -17.49 23.34
C ARG A 90 -19.62 -17.60 23.15
N ALA A 91 -18.96 -16.50 22.80
CA ALA A 91 -17.50 -16.42 22.72
C ALA A 91 -16.77 -16.27 24.05
N GLY A 92 -17.49 -16.28 25.17
CA GLY A 92 -16.92 -16.10 26.49
C GLY A 92 -16.31 -14.71 26.68
N LEU A 93 -16.85 -13.68 26.02
CA LEU A 93 -16.32 -12.32 26.16
C LEU A 93 -16.41 -11.79 27.60
N ALA A 94 -17.39 -12.27 28.38
CA ALA A 94 -17.51 -11.95 29.80
C ALA A 94 -16.30 -12.45 30.59
N GLY A 95 -15.53 -11.52 31.17
CA GLY A 95 -14.25 -11.82 31.83
C GLY A 95 -13.03 -11.89 30.91
N ALA A 96 -13.19 -11.60 29.61
CA ALA A 96 -12.05 -11.51 28.69
C ALA A 96 -11.20 -10.27 28.96
N GLU A 97 -9.90 -10.36 28.70
CA GLU A 97 -8.96 -9.26 28.86
C GLU A 97 -8.99 -8.29 27.67
N GLY A 98 -9.29 -8.80 26.47
CA GLY A 98 -9.33 -7.97 25.28
C GLY A 98 -10.15 -8.53 24.11
N LEU A 99 -10.64 -7.62 23.27
CA LEU A 99 -11.38 -7.88 22.04
C LEU A 99 -10.69 -7.19 20.88
N ALA A 100 -10.47 -7.91 19.78
CA ALA A 100 -10.07 -7.30 18.52
C ALA A 100 -11.20 -7.35 17.51
N LEU A 101 -11.63 -6.18 17.04
CA LEU A 101 -12.61 -6.00 15.98
C LEU A 101 -11.88 -5.66 14.68
N LEU A 102 -11.70 -6.67 13.82
CA LEU A 102 -10.79 -6.60 12.67
C LEU A 102 -11.51 -6.56 11.33
N HIS A 103 -12.82 -6.33 11.30
CA HIS A 103 -13.58 -6.22 10.05
C HIS A 103 -13.14 -4.97 9.26
N GLN A 104 -13.33 -5.00 7.94
CA GLN A 104 -13.02 -3.85 7.08
C GLN A 104 -14.07 -2.74 7.14
N ASP A 105 -15.24 -3.05 7.71
CA ASP A 105 -16.34 -2.12 7.92
C ASP A 105 -16.12 -1.31 9.21
N ASP A 106 -15.69 -0.06 9.05
CA ASP A 106 -15.43 0.87 10.16
C ASP A 106 -16.69 1.06 11.03
N VAL A 107 -17.89 1.10 10.43
CA VAL A 107 -19.16 1.32 11.13
C VAL A 107 -19.61 0.05 11.85
N GLY A 108 -19.52 -1.10 11.18
CA GLY A 108 -19.79 -2.40 11.80
C GLY A 108 -18.89 -2.68 13.01
N ASN A 109 -17.61 -2.31 12.94
CA ASN A 109 -16.72 -2.40 14.10
C ASN A 109 -17.17 -1.51 15.27
N MET A 110 -17.71 -0.32 15.02
CA MET A 110 -18.22 0.55 16.10
C MET A 110 -19.49 -0.01 16.74
N HIS A 111 -20.42 -0.57 15.95
CA HIS A 111 -21.60 -1.24 16.50
C HIS A 111 -21.21 -2.46 17.36
N ALA A 112 -20.27 -3.27 16.87
CA ALA A 112 -19.76 -4.43 17.61
C ALA A 112 -19.05 -4.01 18.91
N ALA A 113 -18.33 -2.88 18.91
CA ALA A 113 -17.68 -2.35 20.10
C ALA A 113 -18.68 -1.94 21.19
N LEU A 114 -19.82 -1.34 20.82
CA LEU A 114 -20.88 -0.97 21.76
C LEU A 114 -21.55 -2.21 22.36
N CYS A 115 -21.92 -3.20 21.53
CA CYS A 115 -22.47 -4.47 22.02
C CYS A 115 -21.48 -5.22 22.93
N ALA A 116 -20.17 -5.16 22.64
CA ALA A 116 -19.15 -5.76 23.47
C ALA A 116 -19.05 -5.12 24.86
N GLN A 117 -19.23 -3.80 24.97
CA GLN A 117 -19.23 -3.09 26.26
C GLN A 117 -20.42 -3.45 27.15
N GLU A 118 -21.56 -3.80 26.56
CA GLU A 118 -22.72 -4.30 27.31
C GLU A 118 -22.42 -5.67 27.97
N VAL A 119 -21.55 -6.47 27.36
CA VAL A 119 -21.12 -7.78 27.90
C VAL A 119 -19.97 -7.67 28.88
N GLU A 120 -18.93 -6.90 28.55
CA GLU A 120 -17.75 -6.68 29.40
C GLU A 120 -17.31 -5.20 29.34
N PRO A 121 -17.72 -4.38 30.34
CA PRO A 121 -17.42 -2.95 30.34
C PRO A 121 -15.93 -2.61 30.51
N ARG A 122 -15.13 -3.51 31.11
CA ARG A 122 -13.71 -3.27 31.43
C ARG A 122 -12.74 -3.93 30.45
N LEU A 123 -13.20 -4.13 29.22
CA LEU A 123 -12.47 -4.79 28.17
C LEU A 123 -11.52 -3.85 27.44
N ARG A 124 -10.31 -4.33 27.17
CA ARG A 124 -9.41 -3.67 26.25
C ARG A 124 -9.83 -3.88 24.80
N LEU A 125 -10.16 -2.80 24.12
CA LEU A 125 -10.70 -2.85 22.77
C LEU A 125 -9.65 -2.49 21.71
N VAL A 126 -9.39 -3.38 20.75
CA VAL A 126 -8.56 -3.08 19.58
C VAL A 126 -9.45 -3.03 18.34
N VAL A 127 -9.55 -1.86 17.72
CA VAL A 127 -10.46 -1.64 16.59
C VAL A 127 -9.65 -1.35 15.33
N ARG A 128 -9.92 -2.10 14.27
CA ARG A 128 -9.42 -1.75 12.93
C ARG A 128 -10.27 -0.63 12.35
N MET A 129 -9.62 0.44 11.90
CA MET A 129 -10.27 1.51 11.15
C MET A 129 -9.41 2.03 10.00
N PHE A 130 -10.03 2.31 8.86
CA PHE A 130 -9.31 2.96 7.75
C PHE A 130 -9.01 4.43 8.05
N ASN A 131 -10.00 5.17 8.57
CA ASN A 131 -9.85 6.57 8.95
C ASN A 131 -9.51 6.70 10.44
N THR A 132 -8.22 6.82 10.73
CA THR A 132 -7.72 7.00 12.10
C THR A 132 -7.94 8.42 12.66
N GLY A 133 -8.45 9.36 11.86
CA GLY A 133 -8.81 10.70 12.35
C GLY A 133 -9.88 10.69 13.44
N LEU A 134 -10.71 9.63 13.48
CA LEU A 134 -11.74 9.41 14.50
C LEU A 134 -11.20 8.74 15.77
N ALA A 135 -9.92 8.34 15.82
CA ALA A 135 -9.36 7.61 16.94
C ALA A 135 -9.50 8.36 18.29
N ASN A 136 -9.42 9.70 18.27
CA ASN A 136 -9.63 10.50 19.48
C ASN A 136 -11.08 10.43 19.98
N GLY A 137 -12.07 10.45 19.08
CA GLY A 137 -13.47 10.27 19.43
C GLY A 137 -13.75 8.86 19.96
N VAL A 138 -13.17 7.83 19.34
CA VAL A 138 -13.27 6.45 19.84
C VAL A 138 -12.68 6.34 21.24
N ARG A 139 -11.54 6.98 21.53
CA ARG A 139 -10.95 6.98 22.87
C ARG A 139 -11.78 7.72 23.93
N GLN A 140 -12.60 8.68 23.54
CA GLN A 140 -13.53 9.35 24.47
C GLN A 140 -14.66 8.41 24.89
N ILE A 141 -15.13 7.54 23.99
CA ILE A 141 -16.20 6.57 24.25
C ILE A 141 -15.64 5.30 24.91
N PHE A 142 -14.47 4.85 24.46
CA PHE A 142 -13.79 3.64 24.91
C PHE A 142 -12.39 4.01 25.45
N PRO A 143 -12.27 4.33 26.76
CA PRO A 143 -11.00 4.81 27.33
C PRO A 143 -9.83 3.84 27.18
N ASP A 144 -10.09 2.53 27.30
CA ASP A 144 -9.10 1.46 27.09
C ASP A 144 -9.22 0.89 25.67
N SER A 145 -8.95 1.73 24.68
CA SER A 145 -8.99 1.33 23.27
C SER A 145 -7.78 1.73 22.43
N ALA A 146 -7.46 0.90 21.45
CA ALA A 146 -6.48 1.15 20.41
C ALA A 146 -7.13 1.07 19.02
N VAL A 147 -7.11 2.19 18.30
CA VAL A 147 -7.56 2.26 16.91
C VAL A 147 -6.36 2.15 15.99
N LEU A 148 -6.35 1.14 15.12
CA LEU A 148 -5.24 0.85 14.21
C LEU A 148 -5.71 0.73 12.77
N SER A 149 -4.85 1.13 11.84
CA SER A 149 -5.09 1.01 10.40
C SER A 149 -4.06 0.07 9.78
N ASP A 150 -4.48 -1.15 9.44
CA ASP A 150 -3.64 -2.15 8.78
C ASP A 150 -2.98 -1.62 7.50
N THR A 151 -3.74 -0.86 6.71
CA THR A 151 -3.24 -0.25 5.47
C THR A 151 -2.22 0.86 5.72
N SER A 152 -2.38 1.67 6.77
CA SER A 152 -1.39 2.68 7.14
C SER A 152 -0.10 2.04 7.66
N MET A 153 -0.20 0.89 8.33
CA MET A 153 0.95 0.13 8.81
C MET A 153 1.69 -0.61 7.69
N ALA A 154 0.96 -1.05 6.66
CA ALA A 154 1.55 -1.77 5.54
C ALA A 154 2.06 -0.86 4.40
N ALA A 155 1.43 0.30 4.16
CA ALA A 155 1.75 1.20 3.04
C ALA A 155 3.25 1.55 2.93
N PRO A 156 3.98 1.85 4.02
CA PRO A 156 5.40 2.14 3.94
C PRO A 156 6.21 1.01 3.30
N ALA A 157 5.84 -0.26 3.52
CA ALA A 157 6.52 -1.40 2.92
C ALA A 157 6.29 -1.52 1.40
N PHE A 158 5.11 -1.11 0.91
CA PHE A 158 4.82 -1.07 -0.52
C PHE A 158 5.56 0.08 -1.21
N VAL A 159 5.60 1.25 -0.56
CA VAL A 159 6.36 2.41 -1.04
C VAL A 159 7.86 2.10 -1.11
N ALA A 160 8.41 1.50 -0.05
CA ALA A 160 9.79 1.00 -0.01
C ALA A 160 10.10 0.10 -1.20
N ALA A 161 9.25 -0.90 -1.42
CA ALA A 161 9.41 -1.87 -2.48
C ALA A 161 9.31 -1.21 -3.86
N ALA A 162 8.49 -0.17 -4.03
CA ALA A 162 8.37 0.56 -5.29
C ALA A 162 9.64 1.35 -5.59
N LEU A 163 10.23 1.97 -4.57
CA LEU A 163 11.46 2.75 -4.69
C LEU A 163 12.71 1.87 -4.75
N GLY A 164 12.62 0.60 -4.35
CA GLY A 164 13.79 -0.27 -4.19
C GLY A 164 14.64 0.15 -2.98
N GLU A 165 14.03 0.85 -2.04
CA GLU A 165 14.65 1.39 -0.84
C GLU A 165 14.08 0.71 0.42
N VAL A 166 14.66 1.03 1.57
CA VAL A 166 14.08 0.64 2.86
C VAL A 166 12.89 1.55 3.14
N ALA A 167 11.85 1.02 3.80
CA ALA A 167 10.67 1.81 4.11
C ALA A 167 11.03 3.07 4.88
N PRO A 168 10.65 4.26 4.38
CA PRO A 168 10.79 5.51 5.10
C PRO A 168 9.76 5.55 6.24
N THR A 169 9.95 4.72 7.25
CA THR A 169 9.16 4.74 8.49
C THR A 169 9.70 5.87 9.35
N HIS A 170 8.89 6.89 9.55
CA HIS A 170 9.19 8.01 10.43
C HIS A 170 8.35 7.89 11.70
N PHE A 171 8.95 8.15 12.86
CA PHE A 171 8.22 8.23 14.12
C PHE A 171 8.86 9.23 15.05
N ARG A 172 8.05 9.83 15.91
CA ARG A 172 8.52 10.78 16.93
C ARG A 172 8.48 10.12 18.29
N HIS A 173 9.59 10.15 19.01
CA HIS A 173 9.69 9.64 20.38
C HIS A 173 10.70 10.42 21.18
N GLY A 174 10.44 10.64 22.47
CA GLY A 174 11.38 11.32 23.37
C GLY A 174 11.91 12.68 22.86
N GLY A 175 11.08 13.44 22.13
CA GLY A 175 11.45 14.73 21.53
C GLY A 175 12.18 14.65 20.19
N ARG A 176 12.62 13.46 19.76
CA ARG A 176 13.35 13.24 18.50
C ARG A 176 12.43 12.71 17.41
N THR A 177 12.75 13.04 16.16
CA THR A 177 12.10 12.46 14.98
C THR A 177 13.07 11.48 14.36
N LEU A 178 12.69 10.21 14.33
CA LEU A 178 13.52 9.11 13.86
C LEU A 178 12.98 8.58 12.55
N TYR A 179 13.89 8.15 11.68
CA TYR A 179 13.54 7.53 10.40
C TYR A 179 14.49 6.38 10.05
N VAL A 180 14.01 5.48 9.19
CA VAL A 180 14.78 4.34 8.72
C VAL A 180 15.29 4.64 7.31
N ALA A 181 16.57 4.40 7.07
CA ALA A 181 17.22 4.66 5.79
C ALA A 181 18.39 3.70 5.54
N ARG A 182 18.94 3.72 4.32
CA ARG A 182 20.21 3.04 4.05
C ARG A 182 21.35 3.83 4.69
N ARG A 183 22.37 3.11 5.15
CA ARG A 183 23.54 3.70 5.80
C ARG A 183 24.22 4.76 4.93
N ASP A 184 24.39 4.47 3.64
CA ASP A 184 25.10 5.35 2.69
C ASP A 184 24.36 6.68 2.41
N ASP A 185 23.09 6.74 2.80
CA ASP A 185 22.20 7.88 2.60
C ASP A 185 22.12 8.80 3.82
N VAL A 186 22.76 8.42 4.93
CA VAL A 186 22.68 9.12 6.22
C VAL A 186 24.06 9.58 6.65
N ARG A 187 24.16 10.80 7.19
CA ARG A 187 25.45 11.28 7.72
C ARG A 187 25.83 10.49 8.97
N PRO A 188 27.11 10.12 9.18
CA PRO A 188 27.51 9.26 10.30
C PRO A 188 27.10 9.75 11.69
N ASN A 189 26.95 11.06 11.89
CA ASN A 189 26.53 11.69 13.13
C ASN A 189 25.01 11.66 13.37
N GLU A 190 24.21 11.42 12.34
CA GLU A 190 22.74 11.30 12.41
C GLU A 190 22.31 9.85 12.68
N ILE A 191 23.23 8.88 12.55
CA ILE A 191 22.95 7.46 12.77
C ILE A 191 22.81 7.17 14.27
N VAL A 192 21.62 6.73 14.68
CA VAL A 192 21.33 6.29 16.04
C VAL A 192 21.77 4.84 16.24
N CYS A 193 21.36 3.92 15.36
CA CYS A 193 21.80 2.53 15.43
C CYS A 193 21.61 1.75 14.11
N GLY A 194 22.29 0.62 13.98
CA GLY A 194 22.07 -0.34 12.89
C GLY A 194 20.78 -1.15 13.11
N VAL A 195 19.94 -1.22 12.09
CA VAL A 195 18.63 -1.89 12.12
C VAL A 195 18.74 -3.28 11.50
N ALA A 196 19.35 -3.38 10.32
CA ALA A 196 19.45 -4.65 9.61
C ALA A 196 20.57 -4.66 8.56
N ASP A 197 20.98 -5.87 8.17
CA ASP A 197 21.73 -6.15 6.95
C ASP A 197 20.79 -6.82 5.93
N THR A 198 20.58 -6.16 4.80
CA THR A 198 19.67 -6.55 3.71
C THR A 198 20.39 -6.76 2.37
N ARG A 199 21.73 -6.83 2.39
CA ARG A 199 22.55 -7.02 1.17
C ARG A 199 22.30 -8.37 0.50
N ASP A 200 22.02 -9.40 1.28
CA ASP A 200 21.51 -10.69 0.80
C ASP A 200 19.99 -10.79 1.06
N PRO A 201 19.15 -10.79 0.01
CA PRO A 201 17.70 -10.94 0.15
C PRO A 201 17.26 -12.27 0.79
N GLN A 202 18.09 -13.31 0.77
CA GLN A 202 17.80 -14.60 1.40
C GLN A 202 18.29 -14.68 2.85
N GLN A 203 19.25 -13.84 3.26
CA GLN A 203 19.83 -13.84 4.60
C GLN A 203 19.74 -12.46 5.27
N VAL A 204 18.51 -11.95 5.40
CA VAL A 204 18.27 -10.68 6.09
C VAL A 204 18.57 -10.82 7.59
N LEU A 205 19.63 -10.16 8.06
CA LEU A 205 20.03 -10.16 9.47
C LEU A 205 19.47 -8.93 10.19
N LEU A 206 18.54 -9.14 11.12
CA LEU A 206 17.96 -8.05 11.91
C LEU A 206 18.76 -7.80 13.18
N LEU A 207 18.90 -6.53 13.58
CA LEU A 207 19.57 -6.10 14.81
C LEU A 207 20.96 -6.75 14.99
N PRO A 208 21.89 -6.56 14.03
CA PRO A 208 23.22 -7.19 14.03
C PRO A 208 24.06 -6.79 15.26
N THR A 209 25.06 -7.63 15.58
CA THR A 209 25.95 -7.43 16.74
C THR A 209 26.76 -6.14 16.60
N HIS A 210 27.37 -5.93 15.43
CA HIS A 210 28.09 -4.71 15.11
C HIS A 210 27.21 -3.81 14.26
N GLY A 211 26.93 -2.61 14.79
CA GLY A 211 26.14 -1.62 14.07
C GLY A 211 26.79 -1.11 12.78
N ARG A 212 28.07 -1.44 12.51
CA ARG A 212 28.78 -1.12 11.26
C ARG A 212 28.40 -2.03 10.09
N ASP A 213 27.95 -3.25 10.38
CA ASP A 213 27.60 -4.25 9.35
C ASP A 213 26.19 -4.03 8.78
N ALA A 214 25.39 -3.19 9.44
CA ALA A 214 24.05 -2.85 9.01
C ALA A 214 24.07 -1.87 7.82
N ASP A 215 23.48 -2.29 6.69
CA ASP A 215 23.21 -1.43 5.54
C ASP A 215 21.91 -0.63 5.73
N VAL A 216 21.05 -1.04 6.66
CA VAL A 216 19.86 -0.30 7.12
C VAL A 216 20.10 0.27 8.51
N VAL A 217 19.85 1.56 8.67
CA VAL A 217 20.08 2.29 9.94
C VAL A 217 18.83 3.04 10.38
N LEU A 218 18.73 3.26 11.68
CA LEU A 218 17.82 4.21 12.30
C LEU A 218 18.57 5.52 12.48
N ALA A 219 18.02 6.60 11.97
CA ALA A 219 18.64 7.92 11.92
C ALA A 219 17.73 8.98 12.53
N GLU A 220 18.31 10.07 13.01
CA GLU A 220 17.60 11.25 13.52
C GLU A 220 17.45 12.32 12.45
N ALA A 221 16.23 12.81 12.25
CA ALA A 221 15.94 13.87 11.28
C ALA A 221 16.25 15.25 11.86
N ALA A 222 17.41 15.81 11.50
CA ALA A 222 17.80 17.17 11.85
C ALA A 222 17.23 18.22 10.87
N GLY A 223 15.90 18.30 10.77
CA GLY A 223 15.19 19.34 10.00
C GLY A 223 15.07 19.09 8.48
N ARG A 224 13.83 19.26 7.98
CA ARG A 224 13.27 18.88 6.65
C ARG A 224 13.24 17.36 6.39
N PRO A 225 12.14 16.81 5.82
CA PRO A 225 12.00 15.37 5.61
C PRO A 225 13.01 14.88 4.56
N ALA A 226 13.98 14.08 5.02
CA ALA A 226 15.10 13.56 4.22
C ALA A 226 14.66 12.72 3.00
N GLY A 227 13.40 12.23 2.95
CA GLY A 227 12.88 11.45 1.83
C GLY A 227 12.79 12.20 0.50
N ALA A 228 12.48 13.50 0.52
CA ALA A 228 12.27 14.28 -0.72
C ALA A 228 13.60 14.57 -1.46
N GLU A 229 14.67 14.85 -0.72
CA GLU A 229 15.96 15.20 -1.32
C GLU A 229 16.75 13.96 -1.79
N LEU A 230 16.61 12.83 -1.09
CA LEU A 230 17.28 11.57 -1.45
C LEU A 230 16.64 10.86 -2.63
N ALA A 231 15.30 10.80 -2.70
CA ALA A 231 14.58 10.30 -3.87
C ALA A 231 14.92 11.15 -5.11
N ALA A 232 14.92 12.48 -4.98
CA ALA A 232 15.27 13.40 -6.07
C ALA A 232 16.73 13.23 -6.57
N ARG A 233 17.70 13.04 -5.66
CA ARG A 233 19.13 12.91 -6.00
C ARG A 233 19.46 11.62 -6.76
N ARG A 234 18.77 10.50 -6.50
CA ARG A 234 18.92 9.27 -7.31
C ARG A 234 18.15 9.32 -8.62
N MET A 235 16.98 9.98 -8.65
CA MET A 235 16.17 10.16 -9.86
C MET A 235 16.86 10.99 -10.95
N ALA A 236 17.72 11.93 -10.57
CA ALA A 236 18.57 12.66 -11.52
C ALA A 236 19.59 11.76 -12.25
N ARG A 237 20.01 10.64 -11.65
CA ARG A 237 20.94 9.67 -12.26
C ARG A 237 20.25 8.70 -13.21
N ALA A 238 19.00 8.34 -12.96
CA ALA A 238 18.20 7.46 -13.85
C ALA A 238 17.75 8.17 -15.14
N ARG A 239 17.65 9.50 -15.14
CA ARG A 239 17.20 10.34 -16.28
C ARG A 239 18.18 10.42 -17.48
N ARG A 240 19.39 9.88 -17.39
CA ARG A 240 20.47 10.11 -18.39
C ARG A 240 20.51 9.16 -19.60
N ARG A 241 19.54 8.26 -19.78
CA ARG A 241 19.49 7.40 -20.97
C ARG A 241 18.06 7.23 -21.48
N ARG A 242 17.69 8.04 -22.48
CA ARG A 242 17.06 7.62 -23.76
C ARG A 242 16.62 8.85 -24.56
N ARG A 243 17.09 8.95 -25.81
CA ARG A 243 16.73 9.97 -26.81
C ARG A 243 15.50 9.52 -27.59
N PRO A 244 14.49 10.38 -27.87
CA PRO A 244 13.33 9.99 -28.67
C PRO A 244 13.40 10.61 -30.07
N VAL A 245 13.83 9.83 -31.07
CA VAL A 245 13.70 10.20 -32.51
C VAL A 245 12.88 9.14 -33.29
N ALA A 246 12.55 8.00 -32.67
CA ALA A 246 11.87 6.89 -33.34
C ALA A 246 10.32 6.98 -33.38
N MET A 247 9.71 8.00 -32.75
CA MET A 247 8.25 8.07 -32.60
C MET A 247 7.53 8.78 -33.75
N VAL A 248 8.24 9.65 -34.48
CA VAL A 248 7.66 10.44 -35.57
C VAL A 248 7.43 9.60 -36.84
N LEU A 249 8.16 8.50 -37.03
CA LEU A 249 8.02 7.64 -38.23
C LEU A 249 6.88 6.61 -38.17
N ARG A 250 6.24 6.39 -37.02
CA ARG A 250 5.12 5.42 -36.91
C ARG A 250 3.74 6.02 -37.16
N ALA A 251 3.59 7.35 -37.08
CA ALA A 251 2.33 8.04 -37.34
C ALA A 251 1.98 8.16 -38.84
N VAL A 252 2.94 7.96 -39.74
CA VAL A 252 2.76 8.17 -41.19
C VAL A 252 2.13 6.95 -41.89
N ARG A 253 2.04 5.79 -41.22
CA ARG A 253 1.62 4.53 -41.86
C ARG A 253 0.13 4.17 -41.71
N SER A 254 -0.68 4.99 -41.03
CA SER A 254 -2.08 4.65 -40.73
C SER A 254 -3.15 5.24 -41.67
N PHE A 255 -2.76 5.93 -42.76
CA PHE A 255 -3.71 6.73 -43.55
C PHE A 255 -4.27 6.11 -44.84
N ALA A 256 -3.95 4.86 -45.18
CA ALA A 256 -4.49 4.22 -46.38
C ALA A 256 -5.63 3.25 -46.02
N THR A 257 -6.89 3.71 -46.07
CA THR A 257 -8.05 2.81 -45.95
C THR A 257 -8.99 2.89 -47.16
N ARG A 258 -9.60 1.73 -47.45
CA ARG A 258 -10.47 1.39 -48.61
C ARG A 258 -11.62 2.37 -48.91
N LYS A 259 -11.99 3.22 -47.94
CA LYS A 259 -13.12 4.18 -48.04
C LYS A 259 -12.80 5.38 -48.95
N ILE A 260 -11.55 5.82 -48.98
CA ILE A 260 -11.12 6.94 -49.85
C ILE A 260 -11.19 6.54 -51.33
N GLY A 261 -10.86 5.28 -51.66
CA GLY A 261 -10.92 4.78 -53.03
C GLY A 261 -12.33 4.80 -53.63
N VAL A 262 -13.36 4.51 -52.83
CA VAL A 262 -14.76 4.50 -53.30
C VAL A 262 -15.27 5.92 -53.59
N ALA A 263 -14.92 6.90 -52.75
CA ALA A 263 -15.32 8.28 -52.93
C ALA A 263 -14.69 8.92 -54.18
N VAL A 264 -13.43 8.60 -54.47
CA VAL A 264 -12.72 9.09 -55.67
C VAL A 264 -13.35 8.54 -56.96
N ILE A 265 -13.74 7.26 -56.97
CA ILE A 265 -14.38 6.63 -58.14
C ILE A 265 -15.74 7.26 -58.42
N LEU A 266 -16.54 7.52 -57.38
CA LEU A 266 -17.87 8.12 -57.53
C LEU A 266 -17.79 9.55 -58.08
N LEU A 267 -16.80 10.33 -57.63
CA LEU A 267 -16.55 11.69 -58.11
C LEU A 267 -16.14 11.71 -59.59
N LEU A 268 -15.24 10.81 -60.00
CA LEU A 268 -14.82 10.69 -61.40
C LEU A 268 -15.98 10.31 -62.33
N ALA A 269 -16.90 9.46 -61.86
CA ALA A 269 -18.08 9.07 -62.62
C ALA A 269 -19.04 10.26 -62.86
N VAL A 270 -19.24 11.11 -61.85
CA VAL A 270 -20.09 12.31 -61.95
C VAL A 270 -19.47 13.34 -62.89
N VAL A 271 -18.15 13.57 -62.80
CA VAL A 271 -17.42 14.47 -63.70
C VAL A 271 -17.51 14.01 -65.16
N GLY A 272 -17.35 12.71 -65.41
CA GLY A 272 -17.50 12.14 -66.76
C GLY A 272 -18.92 12.32 -67.33
N LEU A 273 -19.95 12.12 -66.51
CA LEU A 273 -21.35 12.28 -66.92
C LEU A 273 -21.68 13.74 -67.29
N LEU A 274 -21.30 14.70 -66.44
CA LEU A 274 -21.51 16.13 -66.68
C LEU A 274 -20.71 16.65 -67.89
N GLY A 275 -19.45 16.22 -68.04
CA GLY A 275 -18.63 16.56 -69.19
C GLY A 275 -19.21 16.04 -70.52
N GLY A 276 -19.77 14.83 -70.53
CA GLY A 276 -20.43 14.26 -71.71
C GLY A 276 -21.74 14.97 -72.08
N LEU A 277 -22.56 15.34 -71.10
CA LEU A 277 -23.81 16.09 -71.33
C LEU A 277 -23.53 17.49 -71.90
N TYR A 278 -22.45 18.14 -71.46
CA TYR A 278 -22.07 19.47 -71.92
C TYR A 278 -21.48 19.45 -73.34
N ALA A 279 -20.64 18.45 -73.66
CA ALA A 279 -20.07 18.26 -75.00
C ALA A 279 -21.16 18.11 -76.08
N ASN A 280 -22.26 17.43 -75.74
CA ASN A 280 -23.37 17.20 -76.65
C ASN A 280 -24.25 18.45 -76.87
N ALA A 281 -24.22 19.41 -75.94
CA ALA A 281 -25.03 20.63 -76.01
C ALA A 281 -24.31 21.81 -76.70
N ALA A 282 -22.97 21.86 -76.69
CA ALA A 282 -22.19 23.02 -77.12
C ALA A 282 -21.40 22.82 -78.43
N HIS A 283 -21.44 21.63 -79.06
CA HIS A 283 -20.67 21.29 -80.27
C HIS A 283 -19.15 21.59 -80.18
N VAL A 284 -18.59 21.50 -78.98
CA VAL A 284 -17.16 21.69 -78.72
C VAL A 284 -16.47 20.33 -78.67
N SER A 285 -15.16 20.29 -78.92
CA SER A 285 -14.36 19.07 -78.73
C SER A 285 -14.55 18.51 -77.31
N LEU A 286 -14.61 17.19 -77.18
CA LEU A 286 -14.85 16.53 -75.89
C LEU A 286 -13.82 16.95 -74.81
N ALA A 287 -12.59 17.24 -75.22
CA ALA A 287 -11.53 17.68 -74.34
C ALA A 287 -11.79 19.10 -73.77
N ASP A 288 -12.17 20.04 -74.62
CA ASP A 288 -12.45 21.42 -74.21
C ASP A 288 -13.73 21.51 -73.38
N ALA A 289 -14.76 20.71 -73.71
CA ALA A 289 -16.00 20.62 -72.93
C ALA A 289 -15.75 20.09 -71.51
N VAL A 290 -14.87 19.09 -71.37
CA VAL A 290 -14.46 18.56 -70.06
C VAL A 290 -13.64 19.59 -69.27
N TYR A 291 -12.70 20.28 -69.92
CA TYR A 291 -11.93 21.37 -69.31
C TYR A 291 -12.84 22.51 -68.83
N LEU A 292 -13.78 22.95 -69.66
CA LEU A 292 -14.72 24.02 -69.34
C LEU A 292 -15.60 23.64 -68.14
N ALA A 293 -16.21 22.46 -68.19
CA ALA A 293 -17.06 21.96 -67.10
C ALA A 293 -16.30 21.84 -65.77
N LEU A 294 -15.07 21.33 -65.79
CA LEU A 294 -14.23 21.20 -64.60
C LEU A 294 -13.87 22.56 -64.01
N VAL A 295 -13.35 23.49 -64.81
CA VAL A 295 -12.89 24.78 -64.29
C VAL A 295 -14.08 25.65 -63.82
N THR A 296 -15.16 25.72 -64.59
CA THR A 296 -16.36 26.50 -64.20
C THR A 296 -17.01 25.94 -62.94
N THR A 297 -17.12 24.61 -62.81
CA THR A 297 -17.76 24.00 -61.63
C THR A 297 -16.89 24.09 -60.37
N LEU A 298 -15.56 23.94 -60.52
CA LEU A 298 -14.63 23.92 -59.38
C LEU A 298 -14.27 25.31 -58.88
N THR A 299 -14.20 26.31 -59.76
CA THR A 299 -13.71 27.66 -59.41
C THR A 299 -14.71 28.78 -59.63
N GLY A 300 -15.79 28.53 -60.39
CA GLY A 300 -16.73 29.57 -60.80
C GLY A 300 -16.14 30.60 -61.77
N GLN A 301 -14.95 30.34 -62.35
CA GLN A 301 -14.30 31.23 -63.30
C GLN A 301 -14.66 30.85 -64.74
N ASP A 302 -14.72 31.84 -65.62
CA ASP A 302 -14.82 31.65 -67.08
C ASP A 302 -13.48 31.10 -67.61
N PRO A 303 -13.43 29.86 -68.12
CA PRO A 303 -12.19 29.23 -68.55
C PRO A 303 -11.78 29.75 -69.92
N ASP A 304 -10.52 30.20 -70.02
CA ASP A 304 -9.94 30.60 -71.31
C ASP A 304 -9.47 29.36 -72.08
N THR A 305 -10.08 29.10 -73.24
CA THR A 305 -9.77 27.98 -74.13
C THR A 305 -8.61 28.27 -75.09
N ALA A 306 -8.10 29.52 -75.13
CA ALA A 306 -6.93 29.88 -75.95
C ALA A 306 -5.59 29.46 -75.32
N LYS A 307 -5.60 28.97 -74.07
CA LYS A 307 -4.41 28.50 -73.35
C LYS A 307 -3.84 27.21 -73.96
N GLY A 308 -2.52 27.05 -73.89
CA GLY A 308 -1.85 25.81 -74.29
C GLY A 308 -2.31 24.62 -73.43
N ALA A 309 -2.36 23.42 -74.04
CA ALA A 309 -2.86 22.21 -73.37
C ALA A 309 -2.18 21.91 -72.01
N ALA A 310 -0.88 22.20 -71.88
CA ALA A 310 -0.14 22.04 -70.62
C ALA A 310 -0.64 22.98 -69.51
N GLU A 311 -1.03 24.21 -69.84
CA GLU A 311 -1.56 25.18 -68.87
C GLU A 311 -2.97 24.82 -68.43
N GLN A 312 -3.80 24.34 -69.36
CA GLN A 312 -5.14 23.85 -69.07
C GLN A 312 -5.10 22.66 -68.09
N ILE A 313 -4.20 21.70 -68.35
CA ILE A 313 -3.98 20.53 -67.48
C ILE A 313 -3.48 20.98 -66.09
N MET A 314 -2.50 21.88 -66.05
CA MET A 314 -1.95 22.38 -64.77
C MET A 314 -3.02 23.09 -63.94
N GLN A 315 -3.89 23.89 -64.57
CA GLN A 315 -4.96 24.61 -63.89
C GLN A 315 -5.99 23.66 -63.29
N VAL A 316 -6.41 22.62 -64.02
CA VAL A 316 -7.34 21.60 -63.50
C VAL A 316 -6.71 20.83 -62.35
N VAL A 317 -5.45 20.43 -62.47
CA VAL A 317 -4.73 19.70 -61.41
C VAL A 317 -4.60 20.56 -60.16
N LEU A 318 -4.26 21.84 -60.29
CA LEU A 318 -4.11 22.76 -59.16
C LEU A 318 -5.44 23.01 -58.44
N ASN A 319 -6.54 23.17 -59.19
CA ASN A 319 -7.87 23.37 -58.64
C ASN A 319 -8.38 22.12 -57.90
N LEU A 320 -8.18 20.93 -58.47
CA LEU A 320 -8.52 19.67 -57.82
C LEU A 320 -7.68 19.44 -56.56
N ALA A 321 -6.39 19.78 -56.59
CA ALA A 321 -5.51 19.71 -55.42
C ALA A 321 -5.98 20.67 -54.31
N GLY A 322 -6.35 21.90 -54.66
CA GLY A 322 -6.89 22.88 -53.72
C GLY A 322 -8.22 22.44 -53.09
N LEU A 323 -9.14 21.91 -53.88
CA LEU A 323 -10.43 21.39 -53.38
C LEU A 323 -10.25 20.18 -52.47
N ALA A 324 -9.31 19.27 -52.79
CA ALA A 324 -9.01 18.11 -51.95
C ALA A 324 -8.34 18.49 -50.62
N LEU A 325 -7.62 19.62 -50.57
CA LEU A 325 -6.91 20.08 -49.39
C LEU A 325 -7.86 20.55 -48.27
N ILE A 326 -9.00 21.16 -48.61
CA ILE A 326 -9.95 21.71 -47.62
C ILE A 326 -10.55 20.61 -46.73
N PRO A 327 -11.12 19.50 -47.26
CA PRO A 327 -11.59 18.37 -46.44
C PRO A 327 -10.46 17.71 -45.66
N LEU A 328 -9.24 17.63 -46.21
CA LEU A 328 -8.10 17.03 -45.53
C LEU A 328 -7.71 17.83 -44.29
N ILE A 329 -7.57 19.15 -44.43
CA ILE A 329 -7.29 20.06 -43.30
C ILE A 329 -8.44 20.00 -42.28
N THR A 330 -9.69 20.05 -42.75
CA THR A 330 -10.87 19.99 -41.88
C THR A 330 -10.92 18.67 -41.09
N ALA A 331 -10.63 17.53 -41.73
CA ALA A 331 -10.57 16.23 -41.05
C ALA A 331 -9.50 16.21 -39.97
N VAL A 332 -8.28 16.69 -40.27
CA VAL A 332 -7.19 16.79 -39.28
C VAL A 332 -7.58 17.67 -38.09
N VAL A 333 -8.21 18.82 -38.34
CA VAL A 333 -8.64 19.74 -37.29
C VAL A 333 -9.79 19.15 -36.46
N VAL A 334 -10.81 18.58 -37.10
CA VAL A 334 -11.96 17.97 -36.42
C VAL A 334 -11.52 16.76 -35.62
N ASP A 335 -10.74 15.84 -36.19
CA ASP A 335 -10.19 14.69 -35.46
C ASP A 335 -9.29 15.15 -34.31
N GLY A 336 -8.48 16.18 -34.51
CA GLY A 336 -7.65 16.78 -33.46
C GLY A 336 -8.48 17.36 -32.31
N VAL A 337 -9.52 18.15 -32.61
CA VAL A 337 -10.39 18.79 -31.62
C VAL A 337 -11.29 17.78 -30.91
N VAL A 338 -11.87 16.83 -31.63
CA VAL A 338 -12.73 15.78 -31.08
C VAL A 338 -11.92 14.84 -30.20
N ASN A 339 -10.75 14.37 -30.65
CA ASN A 339 -9.87 13.53 -29.82
C ASN A 339 -9.35 14.30 -28.59
N ALA A 340 -9.03 15.59 -28.72
CA ALA A 340 -8.64 16.41 -27.57
C ALA A 340 -9.79 16.56 -26.55
N ARG A 341 -11.03 16.78 -27.01
CA ARG A 341 -12.20 16.87 -26.13
C ARG A 341 -12.57 15.54 -25.47
N LEU A 342 -12.52 14.43 -26.20
CA LEU A 342 -12.76 13.10 -25.63
C LEU A 342 -11.66 12.71 -24.64
N ALA A 343 -10.39 13.01 -24.92
CA ALA A 343 -9.27 12.75 -24.02
C ALA A 343 -9.39 13.52 -22.69
N LEU A 344 -9.82 14.79 -22.75
CA LEU A 344 -10.03 15.62 -21.56
C LEU A 344 -11.23 15.17 -20.70
N HIS A 345 -12.28 14.60 -21.29
CA HIS A 345 -13.46 14.14 -20.54
C HIS A 345 -13.35 12.72 -19.99
N THR A 346 -12.52 11.85 -20.57
CA THR A 346 -12.44 10.44 -20.14
C THR A 346 -11.16 10.06 -19.40
N GLY A 347 -10.18 10.96 -19.25
CA GLY A 347 -8.91 10.65 -18.59
C GLY A 347 -8.09 9.54 -19.28
N ARG A 348 -8.46 9.18 -20.52
CA ARG A 348 -8.00 7.96 -21.20
C ARG A 348 -6.65 8.06 -21.88
N ILE A 349 -6.11 9.26 -22.07
CA ILE A 349 -4.81 9.45 -22.70
C ILE A 349 -4.02 10.43 -21.84
N LEU A 350 -3.19 9.89 -20.95
CA LEU A 350 -2.10 10.69 -20.38
C LEU A 350 -1.03 10.87 -21.47
N PRO A 351 -0.40 12.04 -21.59
CA PRO A 351 0.84 12.15 -22.37
C PRO A 351 1.84 11.12 -21.86
N GLU A 352 2.66 10.54 -22.74
CA GLU A 352 3.65 9.54 -22.36
C GLU A 352 4.54 10.09 -21.24
N ARG A 353 4.44 9.47 -20.06
CA ARG A 353 5.19 9.86 -18.86
C ARG A 353 6.37 8.92 -18.67
N SER A 354 7.46 9.41 -18.12
CA SER A 354 8.62 8.59 -17.77
C SER A 354 9.10 8.94 -16.38
N GLY A 355 9.56 7.95 -15.63
CA GLY A 355 10.02 8.19 -14.27
C GLY A 355 8.89 8.33 -13.24
N HIS A 356 7.66 7.92 -13.55
CA HIS A 356 6.54 7.86 -12.61
C HIS A 356 6.36 6.47 -11.99
N VAL A 357 5.56 6.38 -10.93
CA VAL A 357 5.08 5.12 -10.35
C VAL A 357 3.62 4.92 -10.71
N VAL A 358 3.27 3.72 -11.19
CA VAL A 358 1.88 3.35 -11.47
C VAL A 358 1.31 2.61 -10.27
N VAL A 359 0.19 3.07 -9.71
CA VAL A 359 -0.51 2.43 -8.58
C VAL A 359 -1.85 1.88 -9.06
N VAL A 360 -2.02 0.56 -9.03
CA VAL A 360 -3.24 -0.14 -9.40
C VAL A 360 -4.07 -0.46 -8.16
N GLY A 361 -5.31 0.03 -8.16
CA GLY A 361 -6.32 -0.14 -7.13
C GLY A 361 -6.29 0.98 -6.09
N LEU A 362 -7.19 1.95 -6.20
CA LEU A 362 -7.41 3.06 -5.26
C LEU A 362 -8.39 2.70 -4.13
N GLY A 363 -8.29 1.46 -3.64
CA GLY A 363 -8.88 1.05 -2.38
C GLY A 363 -8.12 1.61 -1.17
N ASN A 364 -8.36 1.05 0.02
CA ASN A 364 -7.75 1.53 1.27
C ASN A 364 -6.20 1.60 1.18
N ILE A 365 -5.54 0.52 0.76
CA ILE A 365 -4.07 0.47 0.69
C ILE A 365 -3.49 1.33 -0.42
N GLY A 366 -4.04 1.27 -1.65
CA GLY A 366 -3.49 2.03 -2.77
C GLY A 366 -3.67 3.53 -2.62
N THR A 367 -4.75 3.98 -1.96
CA THR A 367 -4.90 5.38 -1.59
C THR A 367 -3.75 5.86 -0.69
N ARG A 368 -3.37 5.06 0.32
CA ARG A 368 -2.26 5.39 1.24
C ARG A 368 -0.91 5.38 0.53
N VAL A 369 -0.66 4.37 -0.32
CA VAL A 369 0.56 4.27 -1.11
C VAL A 369 0.69 5.43 -2.08
N MET A 370 -0.37 5.76 -2.82
CA MET A 370 -0.40 6.89 -3.76
C MET A 370 -0.13 8.22 -3.04
N ALA A 371 -0.81 8.47 -1.91
CA ALA A 371 -0.61 9.69 -1.13
C ALA A 371 0.84 9.81 -0.64
N GLN A 372 1.39 8.73 -0.07
CA GLN A 372 2.76 8.74 0.45
C GLN A 372 3.82 8.90 -0.66
N LEU A 373 3.62 8.29 -1.84
CA LEU A 373 4.50 8.52 -3.00
C LEU A 373 4.45 9.98 -3.46
N ASN A 374 3.24 10.57 -3.52
CA ASN A 374 3.04 11.96 -3.88
C ASN A 374 3.68 12.91 -2.84
N ASP A 375 3.57 12.60 -1.55
CA ASP A 375 4.21 13.36 -0.47
C ASP A 375 5.76 13.35 -0.57
N PHE A 376 6.34 12.32 -1.18
CA PHE A 376 7.76 12.26 -1.53
C PHE A 376 8.12 13.01 -2.81
N GLY A 377 7.16 13.70 -3.45
CA GLY A 377 7.37 14.43 -4.69
C GLY A 377 7.50 13.54 -5.92
N LEU A 378 7.08 12.28 -5.84
CA LEU A 378 7.11 11.34 -6.95
C LEU A 378 5.88 11.52 -7.81
N GLU A 379 6.07 11.48 -9.12
CA GLU A 379 4.95 11.46 -10.05
C GLU A 379 4.24 10.11 -9.97
N VAL A 380 2.92 10.14 -9.76
CA VAL A 380 2.08 8.96 -9.64
C VAL A 380 1.01 8.97 -10.73
N VAL A 381 0.72 7.80 -11.29
CA VAL A 381 -0.46 7.54 -12.11
C VAL A 381 -1.26 6.43 -11.46
N ALA A 382 -2.54 6.66 -11.20
CA ALA A 382 -3.42 5.69 -10.58
C ALA A 382 -4.24 4.94 -11.65
N ILE A 383 -4.53 3.66 -11.40
CA ILE A 383 -5.51 2.87 -12.17
C ILE A 383 -6.54 2.32 -11.20
N ASP A 384 -7.83 2.44 -11.51
CA ASP A 384 -8.90 1.72 -10.82
C ASP A 384 -10.03 1.34 -11.79
N LYS A 385 -10.77 0.26 -11.52
CA LYS A 385 -11.96 -0.10 -12.30
C LYS A 385 -13.12 0.85 -12.03
N ASN A 386 -13.22 1.36 -10.81
CA ASN A 386 -14.27 2.25 -10.37
C ASN A 386 -13.79 3.72 -10.47
N PRO A 387 -14.44 4.58 -11.28
CA PRO A 387 -14.11 6.00 -11.36
C PRO A 387 -14.27 6.74 -10.02
N ASP A 388 -15.16 6.23 -9.15
CA ASP A 388 -15.47 6.77 -7.84
C ASP A 388 -14.89 5.91 -6.71
N ALA A 389 -13.77 5.23 -6.98
CA ALA A 389 -13.02 4.51 -5.95
C ALA A 389 -12.71 5.42 -4.75
N ARG A 390 -12.55 4.83 -3.56
CA ARG A 390 -12.37 5.58 -2.29
C ARG A 390 -11.24 6.61 -2.37
N GLY A 391 -10.16 6.29 -3.09
CA GLY A 391 -9.02 7.19 -3.32
C GLY A 391 -9.18 8.20 -4.46
N ALA A 392 -10.19 8.10 -5.31
CA ALA A 392 -10.35 8.92 -6.52
C ALA A 392 -10.47 10.42 -6.21
N GLY A 393 -11.23 10.76 -5.15
CA GLY A 393 -11.33 12.15 -4.68
C GLY A 393 -9.99 12.72 -4.19
N LEU A 394 -9.18 11.90 -3.52
CA LEU A 394 -7.84 12.32 -3.08
C LEU A 394 -6.89 12.45 -4.28
N ALA A 395 -6.91 11.50 -5.22
CA ALA A 395 -6.11 11.56 -6.44
C ALA A 395 -6.36 12.87 -7.20
N ARG A 396 -7.64 13.25 -7.37
CA ARG A 396 -8.04 14.50 -8.02
C ARG A 396 -7.51 15.74 -7.29
N ARG A 397 -7.59 15.76 -5.95
CA ARG A 397 -7.05 16.86 -5.13
C ARG A 397 -5.53 16.98 -5.21
N LEU A 398 -4.83 15.85 -5.32
CA LEU A 398 -3.36 15.80 -5.44
C LEU A 398 -2.86 15.98 -6.88
N GLY A 399 -3.76 16.12 -7.87
CA GLY A 399 -3.39 16.19 -9.29
C GLY A 399 -2.84 14.88 -9.86
N VAL A 400 -3.07 13.74 -9.17
CA VAL A 400 -2.70 12.40 -9.64
C VAL A 400 -3.71 11.95 -10.69
N PRO A 401 -3.30 11.68 -11.94
CA PRO A 401 -4.22 11.19 -12.95
C PRO A 401 -4.76 9.81 -12.60
N LEU A 402 -6.02 9.57 -12.91
CA LEU A 402 -6.71 8.30 -12.72
C LEU A 402 -7.13 7.71 -14.08
N VAL A 403 -6.53 6.58 -14.43
CA VAL A 403 -6.95 5.75 -15.57
C VAL A 403 -8.05 4.81 -15.10
N VAL A 404 -9.24 4.94 -15.68
CA VAL A 404 -10.38 4.09 -15.33
C VAL A 404 -10.39 2.85 -16.23
N GLY A 405 -10.17 1.67 -15.66
CA GLY A 405 -10.12 0.42 -16.42
C GLY A 405 -9.63 -0.79 -15.61
N ASP A 406 -9.73 -1.98 -16.21
CA ASP A 406 -9.21 -3.21 -15.62
C ASP A 406 -7.70 -3.32 -15.89
N ALA A 407 -6.89 -3.24 -14.84
CA ALA A 407 -5.44 -3.38 -14.92
C ALA A 407 -4.98 -4.79 -15.33
N ALA A 408 -5.86 -5.80 -15.31
CA ALA A 408 -5.58 -7.11 -15.89
C ALA A 408 -5.59 -7.10 -17.43
N GLN A 409 -6.00 -6.00 -18.07
CA GLN A 409 -5.94 -5.77 -19.52
C GLN A 409 -4.70 -4.97 -19.89
N GLU A 410 -4.01 -5.39 -20.95
CA GLU A 410 -2.76 -4.76 -21.39
C GLU A 410 -2.98 -3.31 -21.84
N GLU A 411 -4.12 -3.03 -22.48
CA GLU A 411 -4.51 -1.71 -22.97
C GLU A 411 -4.59 -0.69 -21.83
N THR A 412 -5.15 -1.08 -20.68
CA THR A 412 -5.23 -0.23 -19.48
C THR A 412 -3.83 0.10 -18.94
N LEU A 413 -2.94 -0.89 -18.90
CA LEU A 413 -1.55 -0.69 -18.46
C LEU A 413 -0.79 0.22 -19.43
N ARG A 414 -1.01 0.08 -20.74
CA ARG A 414 -0.44 0.97 -21.76
C ARG A 414 -0.95 2.40 -21.62
N ALA A 415 -2.25 2.60 -21.37
CA ALA A 415 -2.83 3.92 -21.12
C ALA A 415 -2.21 4.63 -19.90
N ALA A 416 -1.76 3.86 -18.89
CA ALA A 416 -1.03 4.38 -17.73
C ALA A 416 0.49 4.54 -17.94
N SER A 417 0.98 4.39 -19.18
CA SER A 417 2.41 4.49 -19.52
C SER A 417 3.30 3.50 -18.74
N VAL A 418 2.84 2.25 -18.56
CA VAL A 418 3.62 1.22 -17.84
C VAL A 418 4.94 0.87 -18.53
N ALA A 419 5.04 1.06 -19.85
CA ALA A 419 6.27 0.83 -20.60
C ALA A 419 7.48 1.66 -20.12
N THR A 420 7.22 2.83 -19.54
CA THR A 420 8.21 3.84 -19.17
C THR A 420 8.19 4.19 -17.68
N CYS A 421 7.32 3.55 -16.89
CA CYS A 421 7.25 3.77 -15.46
C CYS A 421 8.42 3.08 -14.72
N GLN A 422 8.76 3.60 -13.54
CA GLN A 422 9.83 3.03 -12.71
C GLN A 422 9.36 1.79 -11.98
N ALA A 423 8.11 1.82 -11.50
CA ALA A 423 7.52 0.74 -10.74
C ALA A 423 6.02 0.65 -10.98
N LEU A 424 5.51 -0.57 -10.93
CA LEU A 424 4.10 -0.91 -10.96
C LEU A 424 3.73 -1.52 -9.61
N VAL A 425 2.88 -0.81 -8.85
CA VAL A 425 2.40 -1.22 -7.54
C VAL A 425 0.96 -1.70 -7.64
N VAL A 426 0.75 -2.99 -7.50
CA VAL A 426 -0.55 -3.64 -7.71
C VAL A 426 -1.14 -4.08 -6.38
N VAL A 427 -2.16 -3.37 -5.92
CA VAL A 427 -2.65 -3.45 -4.53
C VAL A 427 -4.18 -3.62 -4.41
N SER A 428 -4.83 -4.10 -5.47
CA SER A 428 -6.26 -4.40 -5.46
C SER A 428 -6.60 -5.56 -4.49
N THR A 429 -7.88 -5.79 -4.25
CA THR A 429 -8.38 -6.87 -3.39
C THR A 429 -8.58 -8.20 -4.12
N ASP A 430 -8.17 -8.31 -5.39
CA ASP A 430 -8.25 -9.54 -6.17
C ASP A 430 -6.83 -10.01 -6.52
N ASP A 431 -6.37 -11.07 -5.85
CA ASP A 431 -5.02 -11.63 -6.05
C ASP A 431 -4.80 -12.15 -7.48
N GLY A 432 -5.86 -12.67 -8.12
CA GLY A 432 -5.79 -13.15 -9.50
C GLY A 432 -5.64 -12.01 -10.49
N ALA A 433 -6.45 -10.94 -10.34
CA ALA A 433 -6.30 -9.73 -11.14
C ALA A 433 -4.94 -9.05 -10.87
N ASN A 434 -4.48 -9.06 -9.61
CA ASN A 434 -3.19 -8.52 -9.22
C ASN A 434 -2.04 -9.23 -9.95
N LEU A 435 -2.04 -10.58 -9.95
CA LEU A 435 -1.02 -11.38 -10.63
C LEU A 435 -1.04 -11.18 -12.15
N ARG A 436 -2.23 -11.14 -12.76
CA ARG A 436 -2.38 -10.86 -14.20
C ARG A 436 -1.84 -9.49 -14.59
N ALA A 437 -2.16 -8.45 -13.83
CA ALA A 437 -1.64 -7.10 -14.07
C ALA A 437 -0.11 -7.06 -13.93
N ALA A 438 0.45 -7.77 -12.95
CA ALA A 438 1.89 -7.89 -12.76
C ALA A 438 2.60 -8.59 -13.93
N LEU A 439 2.06 -9.70 -14.41
CA LEU A 439 2.57 -10.44 -15.56
C LEU A 439 2.50 -9.60 -16.84
N ASN A 440 1.34 -9.01 -17.14
CA ASN A 440 1.18 -8.14 -18.31
C ASN A 440 2.12 -6.92 -18.26
N GLY A 441 2.32 -6.34 -17.07
CA GLY A 441 3.29 -5.27 -16.87
C GLY A 441 4.72 -5.69 -17.24
N ARG A 442 5.13 -6.91 -16.89
CA ARG A 442 6.44 -7.48 -17.28
C ARG A 442 6.53 -7.81 -18.77
N THR A 443 5.43 -8.22 -19.39
CA THR A 443 5.37 -8.39 -20.86
C THR A 443 5.57 -7.05 -21.58
N ILE A 444 5.02 -5.96 -21.05
CA ILE A 444 5.19 -4.61 -21.61
C ILE A 444 6.63 -4.09 -21.38
N ASN A 445 7.19 -4.30 -20.19
CA ASN A 445 8.54 -3.88 -19.82
C ASN A 445 9.21 -4.98 -18.97
N ASP A 446 10.16 -5.68 -19.58
CA ASP A 446 10.88 -6.82 -19.03
C ASP A 446 11.69 -6.47 -17.77
N GLN A 447 12.13 -5.21 -17.62
CA GLN A 447 12.88 -4.71 -16.46
C GLN A 447 12.00 -4.02 -15.41
N LEU A 448 10.68 -3.99 -15.59
CA LEU A 448 9.76 -3.27 -14.73
C LEU A 448 9.82 -3.76 -13.28
N ARG A 449 10.04 -2.85 -12.34
CA ARG A 449 9.89 -3.21 -10.93
C ARG A 449 8.42 -3.37 -10.58
N VAL A 450 8.02 -4.59 -10.22
CA VAL A 450 6.64 -4.87 -9.82
C VAL A 450 6.58 -5.07 -8.30
N VAL A 451 5.62 -4.41 -7.65
CA VAL A 451 5.27 -4.63 -6.25
C VAL A 451 3.86 -5.19 -6.21
N LEU A 452 3.70 -6.38 -5.67
CA LEU A 452 2.45 -7.13 -5.74
C LEU A 452 1.87 -7.34 -4.34
N ARG A 453 0.62 -6.93 -4.13
CA ARG A 453 -0.16 -7.36 -2.97
C ARG A 453 -0.68 -8.77 -3.19
N LEU A 454 -0.40 -9.64 -2.23
CA LEU A 454 -1.03 -10.95 -2.09
C LEU A 454 -1.54 -11.11 -0.66
N PHE A 455 -2.69 -11.75 -0.48
CA PHE A 455 -3.29 -11.91 0.85
C PHE A 455 -2.50 -12.89 1.72
N ASP A 456 -2.13 -14.03 1.16
CA ASP A 456 -1.38 -15.10 1.84
C ASP A 456 0.13 -14.79 1.78
N GLY A 457 0.77 -14.69 2.96
CA GLY A 457 2.21 -14.43 3.09
C GLY A 457 3.09 -15.59 2.62
N ASP A 458 2.65 -16.83 2.80
CA ASP A 458 3.38 -18.03 2.37
C ASP A 458 3.23 -18.20 0.85
N PHE A 459 2.03 -17.92 0.32
CA PHE A 459 1.82 -17.84 -1.14
C PHE A 459 2.62 -16.70 -1.77
N ALA A 460 2.66 -15.53 -1.14
CA ALA A 460 3.49 -14.40 -1.57
C ALA A 460 4.96 -14.78 -1.72
N GLU A 461 5.46 -15.68 -0.86
CA GLU A 461 6.82 -16.22 -0.96
C GLU A 461 7.02 -17.14 -2.13
N ARG A 462 6.12 -18.10 -2.31
CA ARG A 462 6.19 -19.05 -3.42
C ARG A 462 6.09 -18.33 -4.75
N VAL A 463 5.20 -17.34 -4.89
CA VAL A 463 5.06 -16.53 -6.12
C VAL A 463 6.33 -15.73 -6.41
N GLN A 464 6.90 -15.07 -5.39
CA GLN A 464 8.14 -14.30 -5.56
C GLN A 464 9.30 -15.20 -6.01
N ARG A 465 9.45 -16.39 -5.41
CA ARG A 465 10.52 -17.35 -5.78
C ARG A 465 10.29 -18.01 -7.13
N ALA A 466 9.05 -18.40 -7.45
CA ALA A 466 8.73 -19.18 -8.64
C ALA A 466 8.75 -18.35 -9.93
N PHE A 467 8.23 -17.12 -9.88
CA PHE A 467 8.04 -16.33 -11.09
C PHE A 467 9.04 -15.17 -11.25
N GLY A 468 9.88 -14.89 -10.24
CA GLY A 468 10.78 -13.73 -10.27
C GLY A 468 10.06 -12.38 -10.42
N ILE A 469 8.73 -12.35 -10.20
CA ILE A 469 7.89 -11.16 -10.37
C ILE A 469 8.10 -10.25 -9.16
N GLY A 470 9.18 -9.47 -9.19
CA GLY A 470 9.40 -8.34 -8.28
C GLY A 470 9.22 -8.68 -6.79
N THR A 471 8.64 -7.76 -6.03
CA THR A 471 8.48 -7.88 -4.57
C THR A 471 7.03 -8.12 -4.20
N SER A 472 6.73 -9.24 -3.53
CA SER A 472 5.37 -9.48 -2.99
C SER A 472 5.26 -9.14 -1.51
N ARG A 473 4.11 -8.59 -1.09
CA ARG A 473 3.80 -8.17 0.28
C ARG A 473 2.36 -8.51 0.68
N SER A 474 2.17 -8.98 1.91
CA SER A 474 0.85 -9.16 2.53
C SER A 474 0.59 -8.05 3.54
N VAL A 475 -0.51 -7.31 3.33
CA VAL A 475 -0.96 -6.24 4.26
C VAL A 475 -1.24 -6.83 5.64
N SER A 476 -1.98 -7.94 5.67
CA SER A 476 -2.37 -8.62 6.90
C SER A 476 -1.16 -9.12 7.70
N TYR A 477 -0.17 -9.71 7.03
CA TYR A 477 1.05 -10.17 7.67
C TYR A 477 1.86 -9.01 8.28
N LEU A 478 2.02 -7.90 7.54
CA LEU A 478 2.77 -6.72 8.00
C LEU A 478 2.08 -6.01 9.17
N ALA A 479 0.75 -5.99 9.19
CA ALA A 479 -0.03 -5.30 10.23
C ALA A 479 -0.20 -6.13 11.51
N ALA A 480 -0.35 -7.46 11.39
CA ALA A 480 -0.72 -8.35 12.50
C ALA A 480 0.13 -8.21 13.79
N PRO A 481 1.48 -8.06 13.73
CA PRO A 481 2.29 -7.89 14.95
C PRO A 481 1.85 -6.69 15.79
N SER A 482 1.37 -5.63 15.14
CA SER A 482 0.97 -4.40 15.83
C SER A 482 -0.40 -4.52 16.47
N PHE A 483 -1.35 -5.20 15.82
CA PHE A 483 -2.65 -5.54 16.40
C PHE A 483 -2.50 -6.50 17.59
N ALA A 484 -1.64 -7.52 17.46
CA ALA A 484 -1.35 -8.45 18.55
C ALA A 484 -0.67 -7.74 19.74
N ALA A 485 0.29 -6.84 19.47
CA ALA A 485 0.91 -6.04 20.52
C ALA A 485 -0.10 -5.10 21.20
N ALA A 486 -0.97 -4.45 20.40
CA ALA A 486 -2.02 -3.62 20.93
C ALA A 486 -2.99 -4.42 21.80
N LEU A 487 -3.40 -5.64 21.44
CA LEU A 487 -4.28 -6.47 22.28
C LEU A 487 -3.66 -6.78 23.65
N LEU A 488 -2.37 -7.03 23.70
CA LEU A 488 -1.62 -7.37 24.92
C LEU A 488 -1.26 -6.14 25.78
N ASP A 489 -1.97 -5.02 25.61
CA ASP A 489 -1.69 -3.70 26.19
C ASP A 489 -0.25 -3.21 26.04
N ARG A 490 0.33 -3.40 24.86
CA ARG A 490 1.69 -2.93 24.56
C ARG A 490 1.61 -1.68 23.71
N ALA A 491 2.13 -0.57 24.24
CA ALA A 491 2.24 0.67 23.51
C ALA A 491 3.31 0.54 22.41
N VAL A 492 2.89 0.24 21.18
CA VAL A 492 3.79 0.24 20.01
C VAL A 492 3.96 1.68 19.54
N ILE A 493 5.17 2.22 19.69
CA ILE A 493 5.55 3.55 19.19
C ILE A 493 5.62 3.53 17.66
N ALA A 494 6.27 2.51 17.10
CA ALA A 494 6.45 2.38 15.66
C ALA A 494 6.64 0.92 15.24
N THR A 495 6.28 0.63 14.00
CA THR A 495 6.57 -0.65 13.35
C THR A 495 7.46 -0.39 12.15
N ILE A 496 8.67 -0.96 12.17
CA ILE A 496 9.67 -0.81 11.11
C ILE A 496 9.67 -2.09 10.26
N PRO A 497 9.14 -2.05 9.03
CA PRO A 497 9.20 -3.19 8.13
C PRO A 497 10.61 -3.28 7.50
N VAL A 498 11.24 -4.44 7.63
CA VAL A 498 12.54 -4.74 7.02
C VAL A 498 12.42 -6.01 6.19
N GLY A 499 12.41 -5.85 4.87
CA GLY A 499 12.15 -6.95 3.95
C GLY A 499 10.77 -7.55 4.21
N ARG A 500 10.76 -8.77 4.78
CA ARG A 500 9.55 -9.52 5.15
C ARG A 500 9.28 -9.53 6.65
N HIS A 501 10.14 -8.92 7.44
CA HIS A 501 10.04 -8.90 8.89
C HIS A 501 9.51 -7.55 9.39
N ALA A 502 8.94 -7.54 10.59
CA ALA A 502 8.53 -6.33 11.28
C ALA A 502 9.28 -6.22 12.62
N LEU A 503 9.98 -5.11 12.82
CA LEU A 503 10.57 -4.73 14.10
C LEU A 503 9.60 -3.78 14.81
N LEU A 504 9.38 -4.01 16.10
CA LEU A 504 8.52 -3.18 16.93
C LEU A 504 9.37 -2.25 17.78
N VAL A 505 9.05 -0.97 17.77
CA VAL A 505 9.59 0.04 18.69
C VAL A 505 8.54 0.27 19.77
N THR A 506 8.92 0.08 21.03
CA THR A 506 7.98 0.15 22.16
C THR A 506 8.70 0.55 23.44
N GLU A 507 7.93 0.99 24.44
CA GLU A 507 8.43 1.22 25.79
C GLU A 507 8.13 0.01 26.68
N VAL A 508 9.15 -0.42 27.42
CA VAL A 508 9.05 -1.47 28.41
C VAL A 508 9.23 -0.83 29.79
N PRO A 509 8.15 -0.70 30.59
CA PRO A 509 8.26 -0.29 31.98
C PRO A 509 8.84 -1.43 32.82
N VAL A 510 9.72 -1.09 33.76
CA VAL A 510 10.33 -2.06 34.67
C VAL A 510 9.55 -2.08 35.98
N ALA A 511 8.94 -3.21 36.32
CA ALA A 511 8.23 -3.39 37.57
C ALA A 511 9.20 -3.65 38.73
N ALA A 512 8.80 -3.26 39.94
CA ALA A 512 9.55 -3.55 41.15
C ALA A 512 9.71 -5.07 41.36
N GLY A 513 10.92 -5.50 41.72
CA GLY A 513 11.24 -6.92 41.93
C GLY A 513 11.27 -7.76 40.66
N SER A 514 11.13 -7.14 39.48
CA SER A 514 11.27 -7.84 38.20
C SER A 514 12.70 -8.34 37.99
N ALA A 515 12.89 -9.33 37.11
CA ALA A 515 14.21 -9.86 36.80
C ALA A 515 15.17 -8.85 36.10
N LEU A 516 14.67 -7.69 35.68
CA LEU A 516 15.48 -6.57 35.19
C LEU A 516 15.85 -5.56 36.27
N ASP A 517 15.14 -5.55 37.40
CA ASP A 517 15.43 -4.65 38.52
C ASP A 517 16.81 -5.01 39.12
N GLY A 518 17.70 -4.03 39.23
CA GLY A 518 19.08 -4.23 39.66
C GLY A 518 20.04 -4.76 38.59
N GLN A 519 19.59 -5.03 37.36
CA GLN A 519 20.47 -5.45 36.26
C GLN A 519 21.06 -4.24 35.51
N PRO A 520 22.25 -4.37 34.87
CA PRO A 520 22.78 -3.31 34.02
C PRO A 520 21.98 -3.17 32.71
N LEU A 521 21.89 -1.96 32.16
CA LEU A 521 21.22 -1.68 30.87
C LEU A 521 21.76 -2.55 29.72
N ALA A 522 23.02 -2.96 29.78
CA ALA A 522 23.61 -3.91 28.83
C ALA A 522 22.82 -5.23 28.72
N ALA A 523 22.18 -5.69 29.81
CA ALA A 523 21.43 -6.94 29.87
C ALA A 523 20.14 -6.94 29.02
N VAL A 524 19.65 -5.75 28.63
CA VAL A 524 18.47 -5.58 27.77
C VAL A 524 18.80 -5.93 26.33
N ASN A 525 20.01 -5.60 25.87
CA ASN A 525 20.44 -5.85 24.49
C ASN A 525 20.62 -7.35 24.26
N LYS A 526 19.96 -7.88 23.24
CA LYS A 526 20.13 -9.26 22.76
C LYS A 526 20.31 -9.26 21.25
N THR A 527 21.47 -9.72 20.79
CA THR A 527 21.78 -9.86 19.37
C THR A 527 20.66 -10.56 18.62
N GLY A 528 20.29 -10.02 17.46
CA GLY A 528 19.25 -10.60 16.62
C GLY A 528 17.82 -10.43 17.13
N SER A 529 17.60 -9.90 18.34
CA SER A 529 16.29 -9.98 19.02
C SER A 529 15.81 -8.68 19.66
N VAL A 530 16.65 -7.98 20.41
CA VAL A 530 16.30 -6.77 21.18
C VAL A 530 17.45 -5.76 21.14
N ARG A 531 17.13 -4.50 20.89
CA ARG A 531 18.05 -3.36 20.96
C ARG A 531 17.45 -2.27 21.85
N LEU A 532 18.16 -1.85 22.88
CA LEU A 532 17.84 -0.66 23.67
C LEU A 532 18.18 0.59 22.83
N LEU A 533 17.21 1.49 22.72
CA LEU A 533 17.36 2.78 22.02
C LEU A 533 17.52 3.94 23.01
N ALA A 534 16.69 3.95 24.06
CA ALA A 534 16.69 5.02 25.04
C ALA A 534 16.27 4.51 26.42
N HIS A 535 16.70 5.22 27.45
CA HIS A 535 16.34 5.00 28.86
C HIS A 535 15.74 6.29 29.43
N ALA A 536 14.71 6.17 30.26
CA ALA A 536 14.20 7.27 31.05
C ALA A 536 13.84 6.79 32.45
N ARG A 537 14.23 7.53 33.49
CA ARG A 537 13.65 7.33 34.82
C ARG A 537 12.21 7.85 34.86
N ALA A 538 11.45 7.40 35.84
CA ALA A 538 10.12 7.95 36.11
C ALA A 538 10.16 9.50 36.17
N GLY A 539 9.36 10.15 35.32
CA GLY A 539 9.28 11.62 35.23
C GLY A 539 10.46 12.36 34.57
N GLN A 540 11.53 11.66 34.14
CA GLN A 540 12.70 12.30 33.53
C GLN A 540 12.68 12.27 31.99
N ARG A 541 13.55 13.08 31.37
CA ARG A 541 13.77 13.08 29.92
C ARG A 541 14.47 11.78 29.47
N TYR A 542 14.27 11.42 28.21
CA TYR A 542 14.90 10.26 27.60
C TYR A 542 16.38 10.50 27.31
N ASP A 543 17.21 9.61 27.83
CA ASP A 543 18.61 9.44 27.47
C ASP A 543 18.72 8.46 26.30
N TRP A 544 19.15 8.97 25.15
CA TRP A 544 19.31 8.21 23.88
C TRP A 544 20.71 7.63 23.71
N THR A 545 21.63 7.93 24.63
CA THR A 545 22.99 7.40 24.67
C THR A 545 23.27 6.82 26.05
N PRO A 546 22.42 5.89 26.54
CA PRO A 546 22.55 5.44 27.91
C PRO A 546 23.84 4.66 28.12
N GLU A 547 24.51 4.94 29.24
CA GLU A 547 25.70 4.19 29.66
C GLU A 547 25.36 2.72 29.91
N ARG A 548 26.06 1.81 29.24
CA ARG A 548 25.77 0.36 29.28
C ARG A 548 25.82 -0.24 30.68
N ARG A 549 26.64 0.33 31.58
CA ARG A 549 26.83 -0.16 32.96
C ARG A 549 25.81 0.41 33.94
N ARG A 550 25.00 1.39 33.53
CA ARG A 550 23.97 1.98 34.39
C ARG A 550 22.98 0.90 34.82
N VAL A 551 22.66 0.88 36.09
CA VAL A 551 21.75 -0.09 36.70
C VAL A 551 20.30 0.34 36.47
N ILE A 552 19.48 -0.62 36.07
CA ILE A 552 18.04 -0.48 35.90
C ILE A 552 17.39 -0.48 37.28
N VAL A 553 16.47 0.44 37.50
CA VAL A 553 15.68 0.51 38.74
C VAL A 553 14.19 0.38 38.41
N ALA A 554 13.43 -0.20 39.33
CA ALA A 554 11.97 -0.17 39.29
C ALA A 554 11.41 1.23 38.92
N GLY A 555 10.45 1.27 38.00
CA GLY A 555 9.87 2.51 37.48
C GLY A 555 10.61 3.11 36.28
N ASP A 556 11.77 2.57 35.90
CA ASP A 556 12.44 2.93 34.66
C ASP A 556 11.62 2.55 33.42
N ARG A 557 11.78 3.33 32.36
CA ARG A 557 11.17 3.11 31.04
C ARG A 557 12.27 2.87 30.01
N LEU A 558 12.23 1.70 29.38
CA LEU A 558 13.19 1.26 28.38
C LEU A 558 12.55 1.36 26.99
N THR A 559 13.03 2.28 26.16
CA THR A 559 12.63 2.31 24.74
C THR A 559 13.46 1.28 23.98
N VAL A 560 12.80 0.27 23.41
CA VAL A 560 13.48 -0.82 22.69
C VAL A 560 12.95 -0.98 21.28
N MET A 561 13.84 -1.37 20.37
CA MET A 561 13.50 -1.93 19.07
C MET A 561 13.74 -3.43 19.12
N ALA A 562 12.72 -4.23 18.86
CA ALA A 562 12.79 -5.67 19.06
C ALA A 562 11.99 -6.44 18.01
N ARG A 563 12.45 -7.67 17.73
CA ARG A 563 11.59 -8.68 17.10
C ARG A 563 10.53 -9.12 18.10
N ARG A 564 9.38 -9.60 17.61
CA ARG A 564 8.26 -10.09 18.43
C ARG A 564 8.69 -11.05 19.55
N ALA A 565 9.44 -12.11 19.23
CA ALA A 565 9.90 -13.09 20.20
C ALA A 565 10.85 -12.49 21.26
N GLY A 566 11.74 -11.58 20.84
CA GLY A 566 12.64 -10.86 21.73
C GLY A 566 11.89 -9.95 22.70
N LEU A 567 10.91 -9.19 22.19
CA LEU A 567 10.06 -8.31 22.99
C LEU A 567 9.27 -9.10 24.04
N ASN A 568 8.67 -10.24 23.66
CA ASN A 568 7.96 -11.12 24.59
C ASN A 568 8.86 -11.59 25.74
N ALA A 569 10.10 -12.00 25.42
CA ALA A 569 11.05 -12.43 26.42
C ALA A 569 11.47 -11.29 27.35
N LEU A 570 11.65 -10.08 26.82
CA LEU A 570 12.03 -8.91 27.61
C LEU A 570 10.90 -8.48 28.56
N LEU A 571 9.66 -8.42 28.07
CA LEU A 571 8.50 -8.04 28.89
C LEU A 571 8.30 -8.98 30.09
N ARG A 572 8.51 -10.29 29.92
CA ARG A 572 8.48 -11.24 31.04
C ARG A 572 9.53 -10.94 32.10
N LYS A 573 10.73 -10.52 31.68
CA LYS A 573 11.78 -10.14 32.62
C LYS A 573 11.50 -8.81 33.31
N ALA A 574 10.72 -7.93 32.68
CA ALA A 574 10.34 -6.62 33.21
C ALA A 574 9.09 -6.67 34.11
N ALA A 575 8.32 -7.76 34.08
CA ALA A 575 7.13 -7.97 34.88
C ALA A 575 7.47 -8.39 36.32
N PRO A 576 6.57 -8.18 37.30
CA PRO A 576 6.74 -8.70 38.65
C PRO A 576 6.91 -10.23 38.66
N PRO A 577 7.61 -10.79 39.66
CA PRO A 577 7.67 -12.24 39.84
C PRO A 577 6.25 -12.78 40.09
N GLU A 578 5.93 -13.94 39.50
CA GLU A 578 4.66 -14.59 39.81
C GLU A 578 4.61 -14.94 41.30
N PRO A 579 3.50 -14.67 42.01
CA PRO A 579 3.39 -15.06 43.40
C PRO A 579 3.58 -16.57 43.51
N GLU A 580 4.47 -17.01 44.40
CA GLU A 580 4.62 -18.41 44.74
C GLU A 580 3.24 -18.95 45.13
N THR A 581 2.75 -19.93 44.38
CA THR A 581 1.56 -20.67 44.79
C THR A 581 1.90 -21.30 46.14
N PRO A 582 1.13 -21.07 47.21
CA PRO A 582 1.43 -21.69 48.50
C PRO A 582 1.53 -23.20 48.26
N ARG A 583 2.70 -23.79 48.56
CA ARG A 583 2.84 -25.25 48.59
C ARG A 583 1.74 -25.74 49.54
N GLY A 584 0.89 -26.63 49.03
CA GLY A 584 -0.32 -27.09 49.70
C GLY A 584 -0.06 -27.41 51.17
N ALA A 585 -1.02 -27.04 52.01
CA ALA A 585 -1.05 -27.44 53.40
C ALA A 585 -0.83 -28.97 53.50
N PRO A 586 -0.09 -29.46 54.52
CA PRO A 586 0.11 -30.89 54.71
C PRO A 586 -1.25 -31.58 54.84
N GLU A 587 -1.43 -32.67 54.09
CA GLU A 587 -2.64 -33.49 54.14
C GLU A 587 -2.93 -33.91 55.60
N PRO A 588 -4.21 -33.90 56.04
CA PRO A 588 -4.57 -34.44 57.34
C PRO A 588 -4.24 -35.93 57.34
N ARG A 589 -3.45 -36.36 58.33
CA ARG A 589 -3.26 -37.79 58.62
C ARG A 589 -4.63 -38.42 58.85
N GLU A 590 -4.99 -39.39 58.01
CA GLU A 590 -6.10 -40.30 58.29
C GLU A 590 -5.84 -40.98 59.64
N THR A 591 -6.68 -40.67 60.62
CA THR A 591 -6.84 -41.50 61.81
C THR A 591 -7.56 -42.77 61.38
N ALA A 592 -6.84 -43.89 61.44
CA ALA A 592 -7.43 -45.21 61.36
C ALA A 592 -8.18 -45.49 62.67
N GLU A 593 -9.50 -45.67 62.57
CA GLU A 593 -10.33 -46.50 63.46
C GLU A 593 -11.53 -47.03 62.68
#